data_AF-A0A6M4Y8S6-F1
#
_entry.id   AF-A0A6M4Y8S6-F1
#
_cell.length_a   1.000
_cell.length_b   1.000
_cell.length_c   1.000
_cell.angle_alpha   90.00
_cell.angle_beta   90.00
_cell.angle_gamma   90.00
#
_symmetry.space_group_name_H-M   'P 1'
#
loop_
_entity.id
_entity.type
_entity.pdbx_description
1 polymer ?
#
loop_
_entity_poly.entity_id
_entity_poly.type
_entity_poly.pdbx_seq_one_letter_code
_entity_poly.pdbx_strand_id
1 'polypeptide(L)'
;MSPVLIISLGCLVAVTAPVVRADVYQCTRNGQVTFSDIPCSSDAKPLPLNIYTPSPEEVERATRQTREIEENLASGQKQRQIDALRAEMETKKQQMSREIAGDNNEQRATTTETSDLEGSVRSPRRQAVARQYQNEMEALNKKINTLQQSK
;
A
#
# COMPACT_ATOMS: atom_id res chain seq x y z
N MET A 1 -3.13 60.39 21.65
CA MET A 1 -4.56 60.10 21.47
C MET A 1 -4.91 60.26 20.00
N SER A 2 -5.12 59.15 19.30
CA SER A 2 -5.70 59.09 17.94
C SER A 2 -6.28 57.69 17.75
N PRO A 3 -7.60 57.55 17.59
CA PRO A 3 -8.26 56.28 17.31
C PRO A 3 -8.44 56.15 15.81
N VAL A 4 -7.79 55.16 15.17
CA VAL A 4 -8.07 54.85 13.76
C VAL A 4 -8.14 53.33 13.59
N LEU A 5 -9.38 52.84 13.67
CA LEU A 5 -10.01 51.85 12.79
C LEU A 5 -9.23 50.53 12.60
N ILE A 6 -9.45 49.49 13.41
CA ILE A 6 -10.54 48.50 13.23
C ILE A 6 -11.31 48.72 11.92
N ILE A 7 -11.00 47.92 10.88
CA ILE A 7 -11.92 47.25 9.92
C ILE A 7 -11.01 46.69 8.81
N SER A 8 -10.62 45.43 8.96
CA SER A 8 -10.18 44.59 7.83
C SER A 8 -10.60 43.14 8.10
N LEU A 9 -11.86 42.98 8.50
CA LEU A 9 -12.54 41.69 8.60
C LEU A 9 -13.78 41.76 7.71
N GLY A 10 -13.67 41.24 6.49
CA GLY A 10 -14.84 41.09 5.62
C GLY A 10 -14.55 41.23 4.14
N CYS A 11 -14.05 40.15 3.52
CA CYS A 11 -14.51 39.70 2.20
C CYS A 11 -13.79 38.39 1.85
N LEU A 12 -14.12 37.31 2.56
CA LEU A 12 -13.99 35.96 2.01
C LEU A 12 -15.27 35.70 1.20
N VAL A 13 -15.39 36.34 0.04
CA VAL A 13 -16.46 36.01 -0.90
C VAL A 13 -16.08 34.66 -1.50
N ALA A 14 -16.80 33.61 -1.09
CA ALA A 14 -16.77 32.33 -1.75
C ALA A 14 -17.17 32.56 -3.21
N VAL A 15 -16.19 32.50 -4.12
CA VAL A 15 -16.43 32.51 -5.56
C VAL A 15 -17.07 31.17 -5.89
N THR A 16 -18.40 31.10 -5.80
CA THR A 16 -19.16 30.06 -6.49
C THR A 16 -19.07 30.37 -7.97
N ALA A 17 -18.04 29.84 -8.64
CA ALA A 17 -17.95 29.91 -10.09
C ALA A 17 -19.25 29.32 -10.66
N PRO A 18 -20.00 30.05 -11.49
CA PRO A 18 -21.15 29.47 -12.16
C PRO A 18 -20.64 28.28 -12.97
N VAL A 19 -21.31 27.13 -12.81
CA VAL A 19 -21.11 25.98 -13.67
C VAL A 19 -21.62 26.39 -15.05
N VAL A 20 -20.75 26.94 -15.89
CA VAL A 20 -21.06 27.25 -17.28
C VAL A 20 -21.24 25.91 -17.98
N ARG A 21 -22.49 25.48 -18.18
CA ARG A 21 -22.77 24.39 -19.11
C ARG A 21 -22.51 24.92 -20.52
N ALA A 22 -21.47 24.41 -21.15
CA ALA A 22 -21.24 24.65 -22.57
C ALA A 22 -22.28 23.86 -23.37
N ASP A 23 -23.13 24.57 -24.11
CA ASP A 23 -23.99 23.95 -25.10
C ASP A 23 -23.12 23.40 -26.24
N VAL A 24 -23.37 22.17 -26.68
CA VAL A 24 -22.65 21.56 -27.79
C VAL A 24 -23.53 21.62 -29.04
N TYR A 25 -22.98 22.10 -30.15
CA TYR A 25 -23.65 22.21 -31.43
C TYR A 25 -23.04 21.22 -32.41
N GLN A 26 -23.87 20.60 -33.24
CA GLN A 26 -23.41 19.79 -34.36
C GLN A 26 -23.38 20.66 -35.63
N CYS A 27 -22.18 20.90 -36.15
CA CYS A 27 -21.95 21.65 -37.37
C CYS A 27 -21.70 20.70 -38.53
N THR A 28 -22.24 20.99 -39.71
CA THR A 28 -21.86 20.31 -40.96
C THR A 28 -21.20 21.34 -41.89
N ARG A 29 -19.92 21.14 -42.21
CA ARG A 29 -19.19 21.99 -43.18
C ARG A 29 -18.57 21.11 -44.25
N ASN A 30 -18.84 21.42 -45.53
CA ASN A 30 -18.31 20.68 -46.68
C ASN A 30 -18.56 19.15 -46.60
N GLY A 31 -19.71 18.74 -46.06
CA GLY A 31 -20.07 17.32 -45.89
C GLY A 31 -19.46 16.63 -44.67
N GLN A 32 -18.66 17.32 -43.85
CA GLN A 32 -18.07 16.78 -42.63
C GLN A 32 -18.78 17.31 -41.38
N VAL A 33 -19.08 16.41 -40.44
CA VAL A 33 -19.70 16.73 -39.16
C VAL A 33 -18.63 17.06 -38.12
N THR A 34 -18.76 18.19 -37.45
CA THR A 34 -17.90 18.62 -36.33
C THR A 34 -18.75 19.10 -35.16
N PHE A 35 -18.25 18.97 -33.93
CA PHE A 35 -18.92 19.50 -32.74
C PHE A 35 -18.24 20.78 -32.28
N SER A 36 -19.02 21.76 -31.86
CA SER A 36 -18.58 23.10 -31.48
C SER A 36 -19.30 23.53 -30.21
N ASP A 37 -18.63 24.27 -29.33
CA ASP A 37 -19.23 24.96 -28.18
C ASP A 37 -19.84 26.33 -28.56
N ILE A 38 -19.68 26.74 -29.82
CA ILE A 38 -20.22 27.96 -30.42
C ILE A 38 -21.18 27.59 -31.56
N PRO A 39 -22.35 28.24 -31.69
CA PRO A 39 -23.29 27.98 -32.77
C PRO A 39 -22.67 28.19 -34.16
N CYS A 40 -22.89 27.22 -35.05
CA CYS A 40 -22.33 27.19 -36.40
C CYS A 40 -22.96 28.25 -37.34
N SER A 41 -24.20 28.64 -37.04
CA SER A 41 -25.06 29.57 -37.76
C SER A 41 -26.07 30.18 -36.78
N SER A 42 -26.79 31.22 -37.19
CA SER A 42 -27.78 31.91 -36.34
C SER A 42 -28.99 31.05 -35.94
N ASP A 43 -29.28 29.99 -36.71
CA ASP A 43 -30.37 29.05 -36.49
C ASP A 43 -29.89 27.71 -35.89
N ALA A 44 -28.60 27.57 -35.60
CA ALA A 44 -28.05 26.35 -35.01
C ALA A 44 -28.67 26.09 -33.64
N LYS A 45 -29.22 24.89 -33.49
CA LYS A 45 -29.81 24.43 -32.22
C LYS A 45 -28.79 23.64 -31.42
N PRO A 46 -28.74 23.80 -30.09
CA PRO A 46 -27.90 22.97 -29.24
C PRO A 46 -28.31 21.51 -29.36
N LEU A 47 -27.31 20.64 -29.40
CA LEU A 47 -27.49 19.19 -29.40
C LEU A 47 -28.02 18.77 -28.03
N PRO A 48 -29.19 18.10 -27.95
CA PRO A 48 -29.70 17.62 -26.67
C PRO A 48 -28.80 16.51 -26.15
N LEU A 49 -28.00 16.83 -25.14
CA LEU A 49 -27.16 15.86 -24.44
C LEU A 49 -27.93 15.30 -23.25
N ASN A 50 -28.08 13.98 -23.20
CA ASN A 50 -28.57 13.29 -22.01
C ASN A 50 -27.41 13.12 -21.01
N ILE A 51 -27.10 14.18 -20.27
CA ILE A 51 -26.02 14.18 -19.29
C ILE A 51 -26.54 13.62 -17.98
N TYR A 52 -26.14 12.40 -17.64
CA TYR A 52 -26.29 11.89 -16.30
C TYR A 52 -25.27 12.59 -15.39
N THR A 53 -25.78 13.37 -14.44
CA THR A 53 -24.99 13.93 -13.34
C THR A 53 -25.35 13.13 -12.09
N PRO A 54 -24.41 12.37 -11.52
CA PRO A 54 -24.68 11.60 -10.30
C PRO A 54 -25.18 12.52 -9.18
N SER A 55 -26.10 12.01 -8.37
CA SER A 55 -26.52 12.71 -7.16
C SER A 55 -25.34 12.82 -6.16
N PRO A 56 -25.35 13.82 -5.27
CA PRO A 56 -24.35 13.91 -4.20
C PRO A 56 -24.27 12.63 -3.35
N GLU A 57 -25.39 11.95 -3.13
CA GLU A 57 -25.46 10.70 -2.38
C GLU A 57 -24.73 9.54 -3.09
N GLU A 58 -24.86 9.46 -4.42
CA GLU A 58 -24.15 8.46 -5.23
C GLU A 58 -22.64 8.71 -5.23
N VAL A 59 -22.22 9.98 -5.32
CA VAL A 59 -20.80 10.36 -5.21
C VAL A 59 -20.24 10.03 -3.84
N GLU A 60 -20.98 10.33 -2.76
CA GLU A 60 -20.56 10.02 -1.39
C GLU A 60 -20.46 8.51 -1.17
N ARG A 61 -21.41 7.73 -1.69
CA ARG A 61 -21.38 6.27 -1.62
C ARG A 61 -20.15 5.69 -2.33
N ALA A 62 -19.86 6.14 -3.56
CA ALA A 62 -18.68 5.70 -4.30
C ALA A 62 -17.37 6.09 -3.59
N THR A 63 -17.33 7.28 -2.98
CA THR A 63 -16.18 7.74 -2.20
C THR A 63 -15.97 6.86 -0.97
N ARG A 64 -17.03 6.54 -0.23
CA ARG A 64 -16.97 5.63 0.93
C ARG A 64 -16.46 4.25 0.53
N GLN A 65 -17.01 3.66 -0.52
CA GLN A 65 -16.58 2.36 -1.04
C GLN A 65 -15.10 2.35 -1.43
N THR A 66 -14.64 3.40 -2.11
CA THR A 66 -13.23 3.54 -2.49
C THR A 66 -12.33 3.55 -1.26
N ARG A 67 -12.70 4.34 -0.25
CA ARG A 67 -11.95 4.42 1.01
C ARG A 67 -11.91 3.07 1.75
N GLU A 68 -13.03 2.36 1.82
CA GLU A 68 -13.08 1.02 2.42
C GLU A 68 -12.16 0.04 1.69
N ILE A 69 -12.11 0.09 0.35
CA ILE A 69 -11.21 -0.75 -0.45
C ILE A 69 -9.75 -0.40 -0.15
N GLU A 70 -9.40 0.88 -0.11
CA GLU A 70 -8.04 1.34 0.19
C GLU A 70 -7.59 0.91 1.60
N GLU A 71 -8.44 1.06 2.61
CA GLU A 71 -8.17 0.62 3.98
C GLU A 71 -7.99 -0.91 4.08
N ASN A 72 -8.82 -1.67 3.36
CA ASN A 72 -8.70 -3.13 3.27
C ASN A 72 -7.44 -3.58 2.52
N LEU A 73 -7.04 -2.87 1.47
CA LEU A 73 -5.81 -3.17 0.73
C LEU A 73 -4.57 -2.90 1.58
N ALA A 74 -4.54 -1.76 2.28
CA ALA A 74 -3.43 -1.39 3.16
C ALA A 74 -3.27 -2.40 4.31
N SER A 75 -4.36 -2.73 5.00
CA SER A 75 -4.35 -3.72 6.08
C SER A 75 -4.00 -5.14 5.57
N GLY A 76 -4.55 -5.54 4.42
CA GLY A 76 -4.27 -6.85 3.81
C GLY A 76 -2.84 -6.99 3.29
N GLN A 77 -2.21 -5.93 2.81
CA GLN A 77 -0.79 -5.95 2.44
C GLN A 77 0.11 -6.11 3.67
N LYS A 78 -0.18 -5.38 4.73
CA LYS A 78 0.53 -5.45 6.00
C LYS A 78 0.46 -6.86 6.61
N GLN A 79 -0.73 -7.46 6.63
CA GLN A 79 -0.92 -8.80 7.16
C GLN A 79 -0.13 -9.85 6.36
N ARG A 80 -0.16 -9.77 5.01
CA ARG A 80 0.62 -10.66 4.14
C ARG A 80 2.13 -10.57 4.38
N GLN A 81 2.66 -9.37 4.64
CA GLN A 81 4.07 -9.20 5.00
C GLN A 81 4.40 -9.85 6.34
N ILE A 82 3.53 -9.72 7.34
CA ILE A 82 3.70 -10.38 8.65
C ILE A 82 3.70 -11.90 8.48
N ASP A 83 2.76 -12.44 7.71
CA ASP A 83 2.65 -13.89 7.49
C ASP A 83 3.85 -14.44 6.72
N ALA A 84 4.38 -13.70 5.74
CA ALA A 84 5.62 -14.06 5.04
C ALA A 84 6.83 -14.10 6.00
N LEU A 85 6.98 -13.11 6.87
CA LEU A 85 8.07 -13.07 7.87
C LEU A 85 7.95 -14.21 8.89
N ARG A 86 6.73 -14.58 9.29
CA ARG A 86 6.49 -15.74 10.17
C ARG A 86 6.84 -17.05 9.49
N ALA A 87 6.49 -17.21 8.22
CA ALA A 87 6.86 -18.39 7.43
C ALA A 87 8.40 -18.50 7.25
N GLU A 88 9.09 -17.37 7.05
CA GLU A 88 10.55 -17.33 7.00
C GLU A 88 11.18 -17.77 8.33
N MET A 89 10.62 -17.30 9.45
CA MET A 89 11.07 -17.68 10.79
C MET A 89 10.94 -19.19 11.03
N GLU A 90 9.80 -19.79 10.68
CA GLU A 90 9.61 -21.24 10.81
C GLU A 90 10.56 -22.02 9.89
N THR A 91 10.81 -21.52 8.67
CA THR A 91 11.79 -22.11 7.76
C THR A 91 13.21 -22.09 8.36
N LYS A 92 13.63 -20.96 8.94
CA LYS A 92 14.93 -20.83 9.63
C LYS A 92 15.05 -21.76 10.83
N LYS A 93 13.98 -21.90 11.62
CA LYS A 93 13.93 -22.87 12.72
C LYS A 93 14.12 -24.30 12.23
N GLN A 94 13.48 -24.69 11.14
CA GLN A 94 13.66 -26.01 10.53
C GLN A 94 15.05 -26.20 9.93
N GLN A 95 15.67 -25.16 9.37
CA GLN A 95 17.05 -25.19 8.87
C GLN A 95 18.03 -25.41 10.03
N MET A 96 17.90 -24.65 11.12
CA MET A 96 18.69 -24.83 12.32
C MET A 96 18.60 -26.27 12.87
N SER A 97 17.38 -26.82 12.99
CA SER A 97 17.20 -28.19 13.45
C SER A 97 17.85 -29.21 12.51
N ARG A 98 17.78 -29.00 11.19
CA ARG A 98 18.41 -29.87 10.20
C ARG A 98 19.93 -29.80 10.24
N GLU A 99 20.50 -28.62 10.40
CA GLU A 99 21.95 -28.42 10.47
C GLU A 99 22.53 -29.07 11.74
N ILE A 100 21.89 -28.85 12.89
CA ILE A 100 22.28 -29.50 14.15
C ILE A 100 22.10 -31.03 14.10
N ALA A 101 21.06 -31.53 13.42
CA ALA A 101 20.84 -32.96 13.26
C ALA A 101 21.79 -33.60 12.24
N GLY A 102 22.14 -32.89 11.16
CA GLY A 102 23.12 -33.30 10.17
C GLY A 102 24.50 -33.49 10.80
N ASP A 103 24.93 -32.53 11.62
CA ASP A 103 26.15 -32.61 12.43
C ASP A 103 26.18 -33.89 13.30
N ASN A 104 25.03 -34.34 13.83
CA ASN A 104 24.94 -35.56 14.63
C ASN A 104 25.02 -36.85 13.80
N ASN A 105 24.42 -36.86 12.61
CA ASN A 105 24.41 -38.04 11.73
C ASN A 105 25.77 -38.27 11.06
N GLU A 106 26.44 -37.20 10.64
CA GLU A 106 27.80 -37.26 10.12
C GLU A 106 28.77 -37.82 11.18
N GLN A 107 28.55 -37.46 12.44
CA GLN A 107 29.32 -37.98 13.57
C GLN A 107 29.14 -39.49 13.80
N ARG A 108 27.92 -40.05 13.63
CA ARG A 108 27.70 -41.49 13.78
C ARG A 108 28.37 -42.31 12.67
N ALA A 109 28.66 -41.69 11.52
CA ALA A 109 29.37 -42.31 10.41
C ALA A 109 30.90 -42.25 10.56
N THR A 110 31.46 -41.28 11.31
CA THR A 110 32.92 -41.08 11.45
C THR A 110 33.51 -41.55 12.79
N THR A 111 32.69 -41.87 13.80
CA THR A 111 33.18 -42.38 15.09
C THR A 111 33.67 -43.83 14.98
N THR A 112 34.92 -44.02 14.58
CA THR A 112 35.64 -45.26 14.87
C THR A 112 36.85 -45.03 15.79
N GLU A 113 37.54 -43.87 15.81
CA GLU A 113 38.78 -43.73 16.64
C GLU A 113 39.13 -42.32 17.23
N THR A 114 38.35 -41.24 17.08
CA THR A 114 38.76 -39.85 17.44
C THR A 114 37.84 -39.05 18.39
N SER A 115 37.00 -39.73 19.19
CA SER A 115 35.81 -39.16 19.86
C SER A 115 36.01 -37.96 20.79
N ASP A 116 37.14 -37.84 21.47
CA ASP A 116 37.25 -36.93 22.63
C ASP A 116 37.64 -35.49 22.23
N LEU A 117 38.44 -35.33 21.18
CA LEU A 117 38.82 -34.02 20.60
C LEU A 117 37.68 -33.43 19.74
N GLU A 118 36.94 -34.27 19.01
CA GLU A 118 35.82 -33.84 18.17
C GLU A 118 34.64 -33.31 18.99
N GLY A 119 34.39 -33.87 20.18
CA GLY A 119 33.32 -33.41 21.09
C GLY A 119 33.56 -31.99 21.63
N SER A 120 34.81 -31.65 21.95
CA SER A 120 35.19 -30.36 22.53
C SER A 120 35.06 -29.19 21.53
N VAL A 121 35.35 -29.43 20.24
CA VAL A 121 35.23 -28.42 19.18
C VAL A 121 33.80 -28.29 18.63
N ARG A 122 33.01 -29.37 18.61
CA ARG A 122 31.62 -29.38 18.08
C ARG A 122 30.60 -28.70 19.00
N SER A 123 30.78 -28.76 20.32
CA SER A 123 29.88 -28.06 21.27
C SER A 123 29.86 -26.54 21.01
N PRO A 124 31.00 -25.85 20.91
CA PRO A 124 31.07 -24.44 20.50
C PRO A 124 30.52 -24.18 19.10
N ARG A 125 30.77 -25.06 18.12
CA ARG A 125 30.26 -24.91 16.74
C ARG A 125 28.74 -24.94 16.70
N ARG A 126 28.10 -25.93 17.34
CA ARG A 126 26.62 -26.01 17.40
C ARG A 126 26.02 -24.83 18.14
N GLN A 127 26.67 -24.36 19.20
CA GLN A 127 26.25 -23.14 19.90
C GLN A 127 26.36 -21.89 19.01
N ALA A 128 27.41 -21.79 18.19
CA ALA A 128 27.58 -20.69 17.25
C ALA A 128 26.48 -20.69 16.17
N VAL A 129 26.19 -21.85 15.58
CA VAL A 129 25.09 -22.03 14.62
C VAL A 129 23.74 -21.66 15.27
N ALA A 130 23.44 -22.20 16.45
CA ALA A 130 22.21 -21.88 17.16
C ALA A 130 22.08 -20.37 17.46
N ARG A 131 23.17 -19.72 17.88
CA ARG A 131 23.19 -18.26 18.13
C ARG A 131 22.96 -17.46 16.85
N GLN A 132 23.54 -17.88 15.72
CA GLN A 132 23.33 -17.22 14.44
C GLN A 132 21.84 -17.23 14.06
N TYR A 133 21.20 -18.40 14.06
CA TYR A 133 19.77 -18.51 13.73
C TYR A 133 18.89 -17.77 14.75
N GLN A 134 19.25 -17.77 16.04
CA GLN A 134 18.54 -16.99 17.06
C GLN A 134 18.57 -15.49 16.75
N ASN A 135 19.74 -14.94 16.41
CA ASN A 135 19.87 -13.53 16.05
C ASN A 135 19.05 -13.17 14.80
N GLU A 136 19.05 -14.06 13.80
CA GLU A 136 18.24 -13.87 12.58
C GLU A 136 16.74 -13.90 12.86
N MET A 137 16.27 -14.86 13.68
CA MET A 137 14.87 -14.94 14.11
C MET A 137 14.46 -13.73 14.95
N GLU A 138 15.33 -13.23 15.82
CA GLU A 138 15.08 -12.01 16.60
C GLU A 138 14.95 -10.78 15.70
N ALA A 139 15.81 -10.66 14.68
CA ALA A 139 15.72 -9.61 13.68
C ALA A 139 14.39 -9.67 12.90
N LEU A 140 13.93 -10.87 12.51
CA LEU A 140 12.62 -11.05 11.89
C LEU A 140 11.47 -10.69 12.84
N ASN A 141 11.57 -11.09 14.11
CA ASN A 141 10.57 -10.77 15.12
C ASN A 141 10.46 -9.26 15.37
N LYS A 142 11.60 -8.55 15.36
CA LYS A 142 11.63 -7.09 15.44
C LYS A 142 10.90 -6.45 14.25
N LYS A 143 11.13 -6.94 13.03
CA LYS A 143 10.41 -6.47 11.83
C LYS A 143 8.90 -6.70 11.95
N ILE A 144 8.48 -7.87 12.43
CA ILE A 144 7.06 -8.17 12.67
C ILE A 144 6.46 -7.19 13.67
N ASN A 145 7.14 -6.92 14.80
CA ASN A 145 6.67 -5.99 15.81
C ASN A 145 6.55 -4.56 15.26
N THR A 146 7.55 -4.10 14.48
CA THR A 146 7.50 -2.78 13.84
C THR A 146 6.32 -2.68 12.87
N LEU A 147 6.09 -3.71 12.05
CA LEU A 147 4.91 -3.74 11.18
C LEU A 147 3.64 -3.71 12.04
N GLN A 148 3.47 -4.58 13.03
CA GLN A 148 2.27 -4.58 13.87
C GLN A 148 1.96 -3.22 14.52
N GLN A 149 2.98 -2.49 14.96
CA GLN A 149 2.86 -1.18 15.59
C GLN A 149 2.67 -0.01 14.60
N SER A 150 3.00 -0.17 13.30
CA SER A 150 2.81 0.90 12.31
C SER A 150 1.32 1.08 12.02
N LYS A 151 0.79 2.28 12.26
CA LYS A 151 -0.64 2.60 12.09
C LYS A 151 -1.01 2.82 10.63
#